data_AF-A0A1B6J1Y4-F1
#
_entry.id   AF-A0A1B6J1Y4-F1
#
_cell.length_a   1.000
_cell.length_b   1.000
_cell.length_c   1.000
_cell.angle_alpha   90.00
_cell.angle_beta   90.00
_cell.angle_gamma   90.00
#
_symmetry.space_group_name_H-M   'P 1'
#
loop_
_entity.id
_entity.type
_entity.pdbx_description
1 polymer ?
#
loop_
_entity_poly.entity_id
_entity_poly.type
_entity_poly.pdbx_seq_one_letter_code
_entity_poly.pdbx_strand_id
1 'polypeptide(L)'
;SVARSPSFINMREVSSRFTLPPGVYCIVPSTFEPNEEGEFLLRVFSEKKNNMEENDTEVGLKEMDDRVIEPPQPAPEMKKADEKVKEFFRKLAGEDMEVDWMELKEILDYAMRNDTVGKGGFSKDICRSMIAMLDADHSGKLGFDEFKQLWIDIRHWKSIYQMYS
;
A
#
# COMPACT_ATOMS: atom_id res chain seq x y z
N SER A 1 33.33 0.88 7.66
CA SER A 1 33.76 0.11 8.85
C SER A 1 32.55 -0.62 9.40
N VAL A 2 32.70 -1.82 9.95
CA VAL A 2 31.59 -2.63 10.50
C VAL A 2 31.92 -3.02 11.94
N ALA A 3 30.94 -2.89 12.83
CA ALA A 3 30.98 -3.38 14.19
C ALA A 3 29.68 -4.12 14.51
N ARG A 4 29.76 -5.16 15.35
CA ARG A 4 28.61 -5.98 15.76
C ARG A 4 28.78 -6.40 17.21
N SER A 5 27.68 -6.71 17.89
CA SER A 5 27.74 -7.41 19.16
C SER A 5 28.46 -8.77 18.97
N PRO A 6 29.22 -9.23 19.98
CA PRO A 6 30.00 -10.46 19.86
C PRO A 6 29.13 -11.70 19.75
N SER A 7 27.92 -11.70 20.34
CA SER A 7 26.95 -12.80 20.24
C SER A 7 25.54 -12.29 20.50
N PHE A 8 24.55 -12.98 19.96
CA PHE A 8 23.17 -12.89 20.44
C PHE A 8 23.08 -13.68 21.73
N ILE A 9 22.69 -13.01 22.81
CA ILE A 9 22.58 -13.62 24.12
C ILE A 9 21.19 -13.31 24.62
N ASN A 10 20.48 -14.32 25.15
CA ASN A 10 19.17 -14.14 25.77
C ASN A 10 19.33 -13.47 27.15
N MET A 11 19.63 -12.17 27.14
CA MET A 11 19.72 -11.32 28.30
C MET A 11 18.90 -10.06 28.05
N ARG A 12 18.44 -9.46 29.15
CA ARG A 12 17.67 -8.20 29.10
C ARG A 12 18.42 -7.05 28.42
N GLU A 13 19.74 -7.03 28.50
CA GLU A 13 20.59 -6.02 27.88
C GLU A 13 21.83 -6.66 27.27
N VAL A 14 22.17 -6.22 26.06
CA VAL A 14 23.46 -6.49 25.42
C VAL A 14 24.16 -5.16 25.19
N SER A 15 25.30 -4.97 25.84
CA SER A 15 26.13 -3.78 25.69
C SER A 15 27.47 -4.11 25.06
N SER A 16 28.04 -3.17 24.31
CA SER A 16 29.35 -3.33 23.67
C SER A 16 30.03 -1.98 23.55
N ARG A 17 31.36 -1.97 23.62
CA ARG A 17 32.19 -0.78 23.44
C ARG A 17 32.97 -0.90 22.14
N PHE A 18 32.88 0.13 21.31
CA PHE A 18 33.55 0.18 20.01
C PHE A 18 34.44 1.41 19.90
N THR A 19 35.53 1.28 19.15
CA THR A 19 36.33 2.41 18.67
C THR A 19 36.27 2.39 17.14
N LEU A 20 35.68 3.42 16.56
CA LEU A 20 35.44 3.51 15.12
C LEU A 20 36.08 4.79 14.58
N PRO A 21 36.56 4.79 13.32
CA PRO A 21 36.93 6.03 12.64
C PRO A 21 35.74 7.01 12.57
N PRO A 22 35.97 8.33 12.49
CA PRO A 22 34.90 9.30 12.26
C PRO A 22 34.09 8.97 11.00
N GLY A 23 32.76 9.03 11.09
CA GLY A 23 31.87 8.71 9.97
C GLY A 23 30.40 8.62 10.39
N VAL A 24 29.54 8.31 9.41
CA VAL A 24 28.12 8.04 9.61
C VAL A 24 27.91 6.54 9.69
N TYR A 25 27.17 6.08 10.69
CA TYR A 25 26.94 4.67 10.99
C TYR A 25 25.44 4.41 11.15
N CYS A 26 24.97 3.28 10.62
CA CYS A 26 23.63 2.78 10.89
C CYS A 26 23.72 1.68 11.95
N ILE A 27 22.89 1.76 12.99
CA ILE A 27 22.76 0.74 14.02
C ILE A 27 21.47 -0.02 13.75
N VAL A 28 21.58 -1.33 13.51
CA VAL A 28 20.43 -2.21 13.25
C VAL A 28 20.21 -3.12 14.46
N PRO A 29 19.28 -2.80 15.37
CA PRO A 29 18.88 -3.71 16.45
C PRO A 29 18.02 -4.86 15.88
N SER A 30 18.28 -6.10 16.31
CA SER A 30 17.48 -7.26 15.91
C SER A 30 17.49 -8.36 16.98
N THR A 31 16.54 -9.28 16.88
CA THR A 31 16.57 -10.61 17.49
C THR A 31 17.48 -11.55 16.69
N PHE A 32 17.72 -12.76 17.22
CA PHE A 32 18.50 -13.78 16.50
C PHE A 32 17.66 -14.42 15.38
N GLU A 33 16.47 -14.91 15.74
CA GLU A 33 15.51 -15.48 14.79
C GLU A 33 14.58 -14.39 14.23
N PRO A 34 14.13 -14.51 12.97
CA PRO A 34 13.13 -13.63 12.39
C PRO A 34 11.75 -13.88 13.00
N ASN A 35 10.87 -12.87 12.90
CA ASN A 35 9.49 -12.90 13.38
C ASN A 35 9.32 -13.02 14.90
N GLU A 36 10.34 -12.61 15.65
CA GLU A 36 10.25 -12.47 17.11
C GLU A 36 9.85 -11.03 17.47
N GLU A 37 8.71 -10.89 18.13
CA GLU A 37 8.22 -9.60 18.62
C GLU A 37 8.98 -9.18 19.88
N GLY A 38 9.33 -7.90 19.98
CA GLY A 38 9.99 -7.39 21.17
C GLY A 38 10.08 -5.87 21.20
N GLU A 39 9.95 -5.32 22.40
CA GLU A 39 10.23 -3.92 22.68
C GLU A 39 11.69 -3.76 23.11
N PHE A 40 12.35 -2.69 22.66
CA PHE A 40 13.74 -2.44 23.00
C PHE A 40 14.01 -0.96 23.28
N LEU A 41 15.12 -0.69 23.97
CA LEU A 41 15.64 0.65 24.19
C LEU A 41 17.10 0.69 23.77
N LEU A 42 17.42 1.47 22.74
CA LEU A 42 18.80 1.70 22.31
C LEU A 42 19.37 2.93 23.04
N ARG A 43 20.50 2.75 23.73
CA ARG A 43 21.25 3.83 24.38
C ARG A 43 22.67 3.88 23.85
N VAL A 44 23.11 5.05 23.40
CA VAL A 44 24.48 5.27 22.89
C VAL A 44 25.18 6.31 23.74
N PHE A 45 26.36 5.93 24.24
CA PHE A 45 27.25 6.80 24.98
C PHE A 45 28.52 7.03 24.15
N SER A 46 28.86 8.29 23.88
CA SER A 46 30.06 8.65 23.14
C SER A 46 30.91 9.65 23.91
N GLU A 47 32.24 9.54 23.78
CA GLU A 47 33.19 10.46 24.42
C GLU A 47 33.10 11.89 23.87
N LYS A 48 32.75 12.00 22.58
CA LYS A 48 32.54 13.28 21.88
C LYS A 48 31.07 13.41 21.51
N LYS A 49 30.62 14.65 21.28
CA LYS A 49 29.26 14.90 20.78
C LYS A 49 29.00 14.07 19.51
N ASN A 50 27.87 13.38 19.49
CA ASN A 50 27.35 12.67 18.33
C ASN A 50 26.00 13.29 17.91
N ASN A 51 25.52 12.97 16.72
CA ASN A 51 24.15 13.25 16.29
C ASN A 51 23.47 11.92 15.98
N MET A 52 22.29 11.68 16.56
CA MET A 52 21.50 10.48 16.33
C MET A 52 20.15 10.87 15.79
N GLU A 53 19.71 10.14 14.78
CA GLU A 53 18.38 10.22 14.20
C GLU A 53 17.88 8.82 13.90
N GLU A 54 16.57 8.67 13.89
CA GLU A 54 15.94 7.47 13.36
C GLU A 54 16.04 7.50 11.83
N ASN A 55 16.58 6.43 11.26
CA ASN A 55 16.70 6.30 9.82
C ASN A 55 15.53 5.46 9.30
N ASP A 56 14.39 6.12 9.14
CA ASP A 56 13.18 5.55 8.56
C ASP A 56 12.64 6.45 7.44
N THR A 57 11.73 5.93 6.64
CA THR A 57 11.05 6.69 5.60
C THR A 57 9.98 7.61 6.18
N GLU A 58 9.91 8.84 5.68
CA GLU A 58 8.82 9.75 6.03
C GLU A 58 7.47 9.17 5.61
N VAL A 59 6.50 9.25 6.52
CA VAL A 59 5.11 8.90 6.24
C VAL A 59 4.51 9.97 5.35
N GLY A 60 4.08 9.57 4.15
CA GLY A 60 3.45 10.50 3.22
C GLY A 60 2.93 9.79 1.97
N LEU A 61 2.09 10.52 1.23
CA LEU A 61 1.67 10.11 -0.11
C LEU A 61 2.85 10.33 -1.05
N LYS A 62 3.32 9.25 -1.67
CA LYS A 62 4.32 9.31 -2.74
C LYS A 62 3.62 9.23 -4.08
N GLU A 63 4.29 9.75 -5.11
CA GLU A 63 3.84 9.56 -6.49
C GLU A 63 3.77 8.06 -6.83
N MET A 64 2.86 7.73 -7.74
CA MET A 64 2.72 6.35 -8.21
C MET A 64 4.00 5.88 -8.88
N ASP A 65 4.30 4.58 -8.74
CA ASP A 65 5.47 3.98 -9.38
C ASP A 65 5.37 4.10 -10.91
N ASP A 66 6.37 4.69 -11.55
CA ASP A 66 6.45 4.89 -13.01
C ASP A 66 6.20 3.61 -13.82
N ARG A 67 6.47 2.43 -13.23
CA ARG A 67 6.25 1.13 -13.86
C ARG A 67 4.76 0.78 -14.00
N VAL A 68 3.88 1.45 -13.27
CA VAL A 68 2.44 1.21 -13.21
C VAL A 68 1.66 2.30 -13.95
N ILE A 69 2.27 3.48 -14.12
CA ILE A 69 1.66 4.59 -14.83
C ILE A 69 1.50 4.20 -16.31
N GLU A 70 0.24 4.07 -16.76
CA GLU A 70 -0.04 3.86 -18.18
C GLU A 70 0.50 5.06 -18.98
N PRO A 71 1.24 4.84 -20.10
CA PRO A 71 1.71 5.93 -20.93
C PRO A 71 0.52 6.72 -21.47
N PRO A 72 0.64 8.05 -21.63
CA PRO A 72 -0.45 8.88 -22.11
C PRO A 72 -0.93 8.40 -23.49
N GLN A 73 -2.19 7.97 -23.56
CA GLN A 73 -2.80 7.51 -24.79
C GLN A 73 -3.29 8.70 -25.63
N PRO A 74 -3.26 8.62 -26.97
CA PRO A 74 -3.89 9.60 -27.85
C PRO A 74 -5.37 9.85 -27.48
N ALA A 75 -5.82 11.09 -27.60
CA ALA A 75 -7.21 11.48 -27.27
C ALA A 75 -8.32 10.59 -27.88
N PRO A 76 -8.20 10.07 -29.12
CA PRO A 76 -9.20 9.14 -29.68
C PRO A 76 -9.27 7.81 -28.94
N GLU A 77 -8.16 7.32 -28.39
CA GLU A 77 -8.08 6.05 -27.67
C GLU A 77 -8.60 6.19 -26.24
N MET A 78 -8.27 7.29 -25.56
CA MET A 78 -8.85 7.63 -24.26
C MET A 78 -10.38 7.68 -24.31
N LYS A 79 -10.96 8.34 -25.33
CA LYS A 79 -12.42 8.39 -25.50
C LYS A 79 -13.04 7.01 -25.68
N LYS A 80 -12.37 6.10 -26.41
CA LYS A 80 -12.84 4.72 -26.58
C LYS A 80 -12.77 3.94 -25.27
N ALA A 81 -11.73 4.14 -24.46
CA ALA A 81 -11.62 3.52 -23.14
C ALA A 81 -12.71 4.04 -22.20
N ASP A 82 -12.94 5.35 -22.18
CA ASP A 82 -14.00 5.99 -21.39
C ASP A 82 -15.38 5.48 -21.77
N GLU A 83 -15.70 5.34 -23.06
CA GLU A 83 -16.98 4.79 -23.50
C GLU A 83 -17.17 3.33 -23.06
N LYS A 84 -16.11 2.51 -23.06
CA LYS A 84 -16.16 1.14 -22.54
C LYS A 84 -16.44 1.12 -21.04
N VAL A 85 -15.77 1.98 -20.26
CA VAL A 85 -16.01 2.10 -18.81
C VAL A 85 -17.42 2.62 -18.55
N LYS A 86 -17.93 3.54 -19.37
CA LYS A 86 -19.29 4.08 -19.26
C LYS A 86 -20.36 3.06 -19.60
N GLU A 87 -20.15 2.24 -20.63
CA GLU A 87 -21.04 1.13 -20.95
C GLU A 87 -21.06 0.10 -19.82
N PHE A 88 -19.89 -0.18 -19.25
CA PHE A 88 -19.75 -1.08 -18.11
C PHE A 88 -20.48 -0.56 -16.87
N PHE A 89 -20.29 0.72 -16.54
CA PHE A 89 -21.00 1.41 -15.47
C PHE A 89 -22.52 1.32 -15.63
N ARG A 90 -23.05 1.62 -16.83
CA ARG A 90 -24.50 1.54 -17.10
C ARG A 90 -25.08 0.14 -16.92
N LYS A 91 -24.28 -0.91 -17.15
CA LYS A 91 -24.72 -2.29 -16.91
C LYS A 91 -24.78 -2.64 -15.43
N LEU A 92 -24.01 -1.91 -14.61
CA LEU A 92 -23.87 -2.15 -13.18
C LEU A 92 -24.85 -1.33 -12.36
N ALA A 93 -24.92 -0.02 -12.64
CA ALA A 93 -25.59 1.01 -11.86
C ALA A 93 -27.12 1.06 -12.02
N GLY A 94 -27.75 0.01 -12.53
CA GLY A 94 -29.20 -0.11 -12.65
C GLY A 94 -29.94 1.09 -13.27
N GLU A 95 -31.13 1.39 -12.74
CA GLU A 95 -31.99 2.50 -13.16
C GLU A 95 -31.65 3.83 -12.46
N ASP A 96 -31.06 3.76 -11.26
CA ASP A 96 -30.68 4.91 -10.44
C ASP A 96 -29.37 5.57 -10.89
N MET A 97 -28.61 4.90 -11.78
CA MET A 97 -27.36 5.41 -12.33
C MET A 97 -26.32 5.71 -11.24
N GLU A 98 -26.33 4.90 -10.18
CA GLU A 98 -25.38 4.90 -9.08
C GLU A 98 -24.97 3.46 -8.77
N VAL A 99 -23.72 3.24 -8.36
CA VAL A 99 -23.22 1.90 -7.99
C VAL A 99 -23.19 1.76 -6.48
N ASP A 100 -23.95 0.80 -5.95
CA ASP A 100 -23.92 0.47 -4.52
C ASP A 100 -22.86 -0.59 -4.16
N TRP A 101 -22.76 -0.93 -2.87
CA TRP A 101 -21.74 -1.87 -2.40
C TRP A 101 -21.97 -3.32 -2.88
N MET A 102 -23.21 -3.72 -3.15
CA MET A 102 -23.53 -5.05 -3.65
C MET A 102 -23.12 -5.15 -5.12
N GLU A 103 -23.48 -4.16 -5.91
CA GLU A 103 -23.11 -4.05 -7.32
C GLU A 103 -21.59 -3.98 -7.46
N LEU A 104 -20.92 -3.13 -6.67
CA LEU A 104 -19.46 -3.06 -6.63
C LEU A 104 -18.83 -4.42 -6.26
N LYS A 105 -19.40 -5.14 -5.29
CA LYS A 105 -18.91 -6.46 -4.90
C LYS A 105 -19.00 -7.46 -6.05
N GLU A 106 -20.15 -7.55 -6.70
CA GLU A 106 -20.37 -8.49 -7.81
C GLU A 106 -19.36 -8.27 -8.92
N ILE A 107 -19.08 -7.00 -9.26
CA ILE A 107 -18.17 -6.70 -10.34
C ILE A 107 -16.71 -6.92 -9.97
N LEU A 108 -16.31 -6.62 -8.73
CA LEU A 108 -14.97 -6.91 -8.23
C LEU A 108 -14.71 -8.41 -8.19
N ASP A 109 -15.67 -9.18 -7.69
CA ASP A 109 -15.59 -10.65 -7.66
C ASP A 109 -15.50 -11.22 -9.08
N TYR A 110 -16.25 -10.67 -10.04
CA TYR A 110 -16.17 -11.10 -11.43
C TYR A 110 -14.83 -10.74 -12.07
N ALA A 111 -14.38 -9.49 -11.94
CA ALA A 111 -13.17 -8.97 -12.58
C ALA A 111 -11.89 -9.59 -12.00
N MET A 112 -11.93 -10.01 -10.74
CA MET A 112 -10.81 -10.64 -10.04
C MET A 112 -11.06 -12.12 -9.73
N ARG A 113 -12.03 -12.76 -10.38
CA ARG A 113 -12.40 -14.15 -10.11
C ARG A 113 -11.23 -15.13 -10.17
N ASN A 114 -10.22 -14.84 -10.99
CA ASN A 114 -9.02 -15.67 -11.13
C ASN A 114 -8.00 -15.42 -10.00
N ASP A 115 -8.03 -14.23 -9.39
CA ASP A 115 -7.11 -13.81 -8.32
C ASP A 115 -7.70 -14.11 -6.91
N THR A 116 -9.03 -14.25 -6.82
CA THR A 116 -9.79 -14.46 -5.58
C THR A 116 -10.24 -15.91 -5.36
N VAL A 117 -9.88 -16.85 -6.25
CA VAL A 117 -10.26 -18.27 -6.12
C VAL A 117 -9.81 -18.82 -4.77
N GLY A 118 -10.77 -19.27 -3.97
CA GLY A 118 -10.52 -19.84 -2.64
C GLY A 118 -10.33 -18.82 -1.50
N LYS A 119 -10.39 -17.51 -1.77
CA LYS A 119 -10.20 -16.44 -0.77
C LYS A 119 -11.50 -15.79 -0.26
N GLY A 120 -12.66 -16.27 -0.71
CA GLY A 120 -13.96 -15.75 -0.25
C GLY A 120 -14.41 -14.43 -0.91
N GLY A 121 -13.72 -13.97 -1.94
CA GLY A 121 -14.06 -12.74 -2.67
C GLY A 121 -13.94 -11.47 -1.84
N PHE A 122 -14.56 -10.38 -2.30
CA PHE A 122 -14.57 -9.10 -1.60
C PHE A 122 -15.64 -9.07 -0.51
N SER A 123 -15.26 -8.64 0.70
CA SER A 123 -16.24 -8.48 1.78
C SER A 123 -17.05 -7.20 1.62
N LYS A 124 -18.21 -7.16 2.26
CA LYS A 124 -19.10 -5.99 2.34
C LYS A 124 -18.38 -4.75 2.87
N ASP A 125 -17.57 -4.92 3.92
CA ASP A 125 -16.88 -3.80 4.58
C ASP A 125 -15.79 -3.21 3.69
N ILE A 126 -15.10 -4.04 2.89
CA ILE A 126 -14.14 -3.57 1.89
C ILE A 126 -14.84 -2.77 0.80
N CYS A 127 -15.95 -3.27 0.26
CA CYS A 127 -16.70 -2.56 -0.78
C CYS A 127 -17.23 -1.20 -0.28
N ARG A 128 -17.74 -1.16 0.95
CA ARG A 128 -18.18 0.10 1.58
C ARG A 128 -17.03 1.07 1.82
N SER A 129 -15.86 0.57 2.22
CA SER A 129 -14.66 1.39 2.41
C SER A 129 -14.18 2.00 1.09
N MET A 130 -14.27 1.25 -0.02
CA MET A 130 -13.95 1.74 -1.35
C MET A 130 -14.93 2.82 -1.83
N ILE A 131 -16.23 2.65 -1.57
CA ILE A 131 -17.23 3.67 -1.89
C ILE A 131 -16.96 4.95 -1.09
N ALA A 132 -16.83 4.83 0.23
CA ALA A 132 -16.58 5.97 1.11
C ALA A 132 -15.29 6.75 0.78
N MET A 133 -14.33 6.13 0.09
CA MET A 133 -13.09 6.79 -0.34
C MET A 133 -13.33 7.79 -1.47
N LEU A 134 -14.34 7.58 -2.31
CA LEU A 134 -14.57 8.35 -3.55
C LEU A 134 -15.97 8.96 -3.67
N ASP A 135 -16.85 8.68 -2.72
CA ASP A 135 -18.17 9.28 -2.54
C ASP A 135 -18.05 10.75 -2.10
N ALA A 136 -17.77 11.62 -3.08
CA ALA A 136 -17.54 13.03 -2.88
C ALA A 136 -18.84 13.80 -2.66
N ASP A 137 -19.95 13.28 -3.17
CA ASP A 137 -21.28 13.85 -2.98
C ASP A 137 -22.02 13.33 -1.74
N HIS A 138 -21.44 12.35 -1.05
CA HIS A 138 -21.97 11.72 0.17
C HIS A 138 -23.32 11.00 -0.04
N SER A 139 -23.55 10.49 -1.24
CA SER A 139 -24.70 9.66 -1.61
C SER A 139 -24.68 8.29 -0.92
N GLY A 140 -23.51 7.82 -0.49
CA GLY A 140 -23.28 6.46 -0.03
C GLY A 140 -23.20 5.43 -1.16
N LYS A 141 -23.08 5.90 -2.41
CA LYS A 141 -22.93 5.12 -3.65
C LYS A 141 -21.90 5.82 -4.55
N LEU A 142 -21.74 5.34 -5.79
CA LEU A 142 -20.82 5.95 -6.76
C LEU A 142 -21.52 6.33 -8.05
N GLY A 143 -21.49 7.62 -8.38
CA GLY A 143 -21.78 8.10 -9.72
C GLY A 143 -20.72 7.67 -10.74
N PHE A 144 -20.93 7.99 -12.02
CA PHE A 144 -20.02 7.54 -13.09
C PHE A 144 -18.57 8.00 -12.90
N ASP A 145 -18.36 9.27 -12.56
CA ASP A 145 -17.01 9.84 -12.44
C ASP A 145 -16.27 9.26 -11.22
N GLU A 146 -16.97 9.06 -10.11
CA GLU A 146 -16.44 8.43 -8.89
C GLU A 146 -16.11 6.95 -9.13
N PHE A 147 -17.01 6.22 -9.79
CA PHE A 147 -16.77 4.83 -10.20
C PHE A 147 -15.59 4.73 -11.18
N LYS A 148 -15.48 5.64 -12.15
CA LYS A 148 -14.38 5.67 -13.11
C LYS A 148 -13.04 5.84 -12.38
N GLN A 149 -12.98 6.76 -11.42
CA GLN A 149 -11.78 6.95 -10.61
C GLN A 149 -11.45 5.69 -9.80
N LEU A 150 -12.45 5.11 -9.12
CA LEU A 150 -12.27 3.88 -8.35
C LEU A 150 -11.73 2.75 -9.22
N TRP A 151 -12.28 2.61 -10.43
CA TRP A 151 -11.88 1.58 -11.38
C TRP A 151 -10.43 1.75 -11.85
N ILE A 152 -9.97 2.99 -12.03
CA ILE A 152 -8.57 3.28 -12.34
C ILE A 152 -7.67 2.87 -11.17
N ASP A 153 -8.03 3.27 -9.95
CA ASP A 153 -7.25 2.98 -8.74
C ASP A 153 -7.15 1.46 -8.50
N ILE A 154 -8.25 0.71 -8.65
CA ILE A 154 -8.26 -0.75 -8.55
C ILE A 154 -7.32 -1.40 -9.58
N ARG A 155 -7.31 -0.91 -10.84
CA ARG A 155 -6.41 -1.45 -11.87
C ARG A 155 -4.94 -1.21 -11.50
N HIS A 156 -4.63 -0.04 -10.96
CA HIS A 156 -3.29 0.27 -10.48
C HIS A 156 -2.89 -0.61 -9.29
N TRP A 157 -3.75 -0.75 -8.27
CA TRP A 157 -3.48 -1.62 -7.12
C TRP A 157 -3.27 -3.08 -7.56
N LYS A 158 -4.08 -3.58 -8.50
CA LYS A 158 -3.92 -4.91 -9.06
C LYS A 158 -2.58 -5.07 -9.80
N SER A 159 -2.18 -4.08 -10.60
CA SER A 159 -0.88 -4.10 -11.29
C SER A 159 0.28 -4.14 -10.30
N ILE A 160 0.22 -3.33 -9.23
CA ILE A 160 1.22 -3.36 -8.15
C ILE A 160 1.25 -4.72 -7.47
N TYR A 161 0.10 -5.25 -7.06
CA TYR A 161 0.02 -6.55 -6.41
C TYR A 161 0.66 -7.66 -7.28
N GLN A 162 0.43 -7.65 -8.59
CA GLN A 162 1.02 -8.62 -9.52
C GLN A 162 2.54 -8.48 -9.71
N MET A 163 3.11 -7.30 -9.46
CA MET A 163 4.57 -7.13 -9.50
C MET A 163 5.29 -7.77 -8.30
N TYR A 164 4.60 -7.93 -7.17
CA TYR A 164 5.18 -8.38 -5.90
C TYR A 164 4.61 -9.71 -5.38
N SER A 165 3.66 -10.32 -6.10
CA SER A 165 3.09 -11.65 -5.81
C SER A 165 3.80 -12.75 -6.58
#